data_AF-A0AAD7Q6E2-F1
#
_entry.id   AF-A0AAD7Q6E2-F1
#
_cell.length_a   1.000
_cell.length_b   1.000
_cell.length_c   1.000
_cell.angle_alpha   90.00
_cell.angle_beta   90.00
_cell.angle_gamma   90.00
#
_symmetry.space_group_name_H-M   'P 1'
#
loop_
_entity.id
_entity.type
_entity.pdbx_description
1 polymer ?
#
loop_
_entity_poly.entity_id
_entity_poly.type
_entity_poly.pdbx_seq_one_letter_code
_entity_poly.pdbx_strand_id
1 'polypeptide(L)'
;MMIDVDNDGQQAKRTNRSEIKVVGNRIYDSVNGKTCHQCRQKTMDFVASCKNQKLDKPCTIKFCHKCLMNRYGEKADTVDLVNDWKCPKCRGICNCSFCMKKRGYKPTGQLVRTAKASGFSSVSEFMDVRGPDNSGSDKILNDVAASPRKAFAPHEV
;
A
#
# COMPACT_ATOMS: atom_id res chain seq x y z
N MET A 1 -54.46 2.98 6.53
CA MET A 1 -53.89 3.10 5.17
C MET A 1 -53.14 4.42 5.14
N MET A 2 -51.80 4.34 5.15
CA MET A 2 -50.91 4.84 4.08
C MET A 2 -50.73 6.39 4.11
N ILE A 3 -49.64 6.88 4.74
CA ILE A 3 -48.45 7.63 4.22
C ILE A 3 -48.82 8.93 3.47
N ASP A 4 -48.31 10.13 3.83
CA ASP A 4 -46.92 10.58 3.61
C ASP A 4 -46.38 11.51 4.74
N VAL A 5 -45.20 11.22 5.33
CA VAL A 5 -43.82 11.68 5.03
C VAL A 5 -43.51 13.11 5.51
N ASP A 6 -42.70 13.19 6.58
CA ASP A 6 -41.62 14.18 6.67
C ASP A 6 -40.34 13.49 7.15
N ASN A 7 -39.32 13.59 6.29
CA ASN A 7 -38.04 12.91 6.32
C ASN A 7 -36.97 13.88 6.86
N ASP A 8 -36.88 14.02 8.18
CA ASP A 8 -35.74 14.71 8.80
C ASP A 8 -34.56 13.74 8.89
N GLY A 9 -33.92 13.55 7.74
CA GLY A 9 -32.69 12.79 7.56
C GLY A 9 -31.52 13.45 8.28
N GLN A 10 -31.52 13.40 9.61
CA GLN A 10 -30.32 13.69 10.39
C GLN A 10 -29.38 12.50 10.23
N GLN A 11 -28.55 12.58 9.19
CA GLN A 11 -27.32 11.80 9.12
C GLN A 11 -26.58 12.03 10.43
N ALA A 12 -26.48 10.97 11.25
CA ALA A 12 -25.68 10.98 12.46
C ALA A 12 -24.28 11.50 12.09
N LYS A 13 -23.97 12.73 12.50
CA LYS A 13 -22.64 13.30 12.39
C LYS A 13 -21.73 12.36 13.17
N ARG A 14 -20.87 11.62 12.46
CA ARG A 14 -19.90 10.71 13.06
C ARG A 14 -19.12 11.52 14.08
N THR A 15 -19.41 11.31 15.36
CA THR A 15 -18.63 11.94 16.42
C THR A 15 -17.21 11.46 16.25
N ASN A 16 -16.28 12.41 16.11
CA ASN A 16 -14.85 12.12 16.00
C ASN A 16 -14.36 11.61 17.36
N ARG A 17 -14.76 10.38 17.71
CA ARG A 17 -14.18 9.67 18.84
C ARG A 17 -12.74 9.42 18.44
N SER A 18 -11.82 10.02 19.18
CA SER A 18 -10.38 9.78 19.11
C SER A 18 -10.13 8.31 19.45
N GLU A 19 -10.40 7.42 18.49
CA GLU A 19 -10.39 5.99 18.70
C GLU A 19 -8.98 5.48 18.41
N ILE A 20 -8.25 5.21 19.49
CA ILE A 20 -7.03 4.43 19.42
C ILE A 20 -7.43 2.97 19.17
N LYS A 21 -6.97 2.39 18.06
CA LYS A 21 -7.21 1.00 17.70
C LYS A 21 -5.90 0.23 17.65
N VAL A 22 -5.85 -0.93 18.30
CA VAL A 22 -4.70 -1.82 18.30
C VAL A 22 -5.01 -3.05 17.46
N VAL A 23 -4.14 -3.39 16.50
CA VAL A 23 -4.25 -4.62 15.68
C VAL A 23 -2.89 -5.30 15.64
N GLY A 24 -2.77 -6.44 16.34
CA GLY A 24 -1.46 -7.03 16.62
C GLY A 24 -0.55 -6.00 17.31
N ASN A 25 0.68 -5.84 16.82
CA ASN A 25 1.65 -4.86 17.35
C ASN A 25 1.46 -3.44 16.79
N ARG A 26 0.42 -3.18 16.00
CA ARG A 26 0.22 -1.90 15.31
C ARG A 26 -0.83 -1.04 15.99
N ILE A 27 -0.46 0.19 16.33
CA ILE A 27 -1.35 1.17 16.97
C ILE A 27 -1.79 2.20 15.93
N TYR A 28 -3.10 2.29 15.74
CA TYR A 28 -3.77 3.29 14.90
C TYR A 28 -4.31 4.40 15.80
N ASP A 29 -3.89 5.62 15.55
CA ASP A 29 -4.32 6.80 16.30
C ASP A 29 -4.66 7.91 15.29
N SER A 30 -5.92 8.36 15.27
CA SER A 30 -6.40 9.36 14.33
C SER A 30 -5.88 10.78 14.63
N VAL A 31 -5.45 11.03 15.87
CA VAL A 31 -4.97 12.31 16.38
C VAL A 31 -3.45 12.38 16.30
N ASN A 32 -2.75 11.46 16.96
CA ASN A 32 -1.28 11.51 17.11
C ASN A 32 -0.53 10.68 16.06
N GLY A 33 -1.23 9.84 15.31
CA GLY A 33 -0.61 8.93 14.34
C GLY A 33 0.02 9.65 13.15
N LYS A 34 1.15 9.12 12.69
CA LYS A 34 1.84 9.61 11.49
C LYS A 34 1.18 9.01 10.25
N THR A 35 0.79 9.86 9.30
CA THR A 35 0.15 9.43 8.05
C THR A 35 1.17 8.90 7.05
N CYS A 36 1.02 7.64 6.64
CA CYS A 36 1.78 7.09 5.50
C CYS A 36 1.18 7.58 4.17
N HIS A 37 2.01 8.06 3.25
CA HIS A 37 1.58 8.54 1.94
C HIS A 37 0.91 7.45 1.08
N GLN A 38 1.40 6.21 1.16
CA GLN A 38 0.92 5.12 0.31
C GLN A 38 -0.42 4.55 0.80
N CYS A 39 -0.50 4.11 2.06
CA CYS A 39 -1.71 3.47 2.59
C CYS A 39 -2.67 4.45 3.27
N ARG A 40 -2.25 5.70 3.51
CA ARG A 40 -3.04 6.77 4.16
C ARG A 40 -3.52 6.44 5.58
N GLN A 41 -2.99 5.36 6.16
CA GLN A 41 -3.23 5.01 7.55
C GLN A 41 -2.40 5.93 8.45
N LYS A 42 -3.00 6.36 9.56
CA LYS A 42 -2.33 7.05 10.67
C LYS A 42 -1.96 6.05 11.74
N THR A 43 -0.68 5.90 12.00
CA THR A 43 -0.17 4.90 12.95
C THR A 43 0.95 5.48 13.79
N MET A 44 1.12 4.98 15.01
CA MET A 44 2.20 5.39 15.90
C MET A 44 3.56 4.78 15.49
N ASP A 45 3.54 3.74 14.66
CA ASP A 45 4.72 3.07 14.10
C ASP A 45 5.77 4.04 13.55
N PHE A 46 7.01 3.57 13.51
CA PHE A 46 8.07 4.22 12.77
C PHE A 46 7.70 4.43 11.28
N VAL A 47 8.07 5.59 10.76
CA VAL A 47 7.87 5.98 9.36
C VAL A 47 9.12 6.72 8.88
N ALA A 48 9.58 6.40 7.68
CA ALA A 48 10.65 7.13 7.03
C ALA A 48 10.12 8.48 6.53
N SER A 49 10.79 9.58 6.90
CA SER A 49 10.42 10.93 6.50
C SER A 49 11.31 11.43 5.34
N CYS A 50 10.70 12.06 4.35
CA CYS A 50 11.45 12.65 3.23
C CYS A 50 12.34 13.80 3.72
N LYS A 51 13.60 13.83 3.29
CA LYS A 51 14.54 14.91 3.63
C LYS A 51 14.70 15.96 2.52
N ASN A 52 14.01 15.78 1.39
CA ASN A 52 14.05 16.71 0.27
C ASN A 52 13.41 18.06 0.60
N GLN A 53 14.06 19.15 0.20
CA GLN A 53 13.50 20.50 0.18
C GLN A 53 13.14 20.89 -1.26
N LYS A 54 11.97 21.50 -1.48
CA LYS A 54 11.56 22.01 -2.80
C LYS A 54 11.01 23.42 -2.63
N LEU A 55 11.58 24.39 -3.36
CA LEU A 55 11.22 25.81 -3.26
C LEU A 55 11.25 26.27 -1.79
N ASP A 56 12.36 25.96 -1.12
CA ASP A 56 12.62 26.27 0.30
C ASP A 56 11.62 25.70 1.31
N LYS A 57 10.75 24.78 0.87
CA LYS A 57 9.80 24.08 1.74
C LYS A 57 10.18 22.61 1.91
N PRO A 58 10.29 22.10 3.16
CA PRO A 58 10.58 20.70 3.40
C PRO A 58 9.42 19.82 2.93
N CYS A 59 9.74 18.67 2.34
CA CYS A 59 8.74 17.69 1.94
C CYS A 59 8.14 17.00 3.17
N THR A 60 6.82 17.06 3.32
CA THR A 60 6.11 16.50 4.49
C THR A 60 5.78 15.01 4.37
N ILE A 61 6.20 14.37 3.29
CA ILE A 61 5.82 13.00 2.94
C ILE A 61 6.56 11.99 3.81
N LYS A 62 5.80 11.02 4.32
CA LYS A 62 6.28 9.90 5.13
C LYS A 62 5.80 8.58 4.57
N PHE A 63 6.58 7.52 4.76
CA PHE A 63 6.20 6.16 4.38
C PHE A 63 6.37 5.21 5.56
N CYS A 64 5.38 4.36 5.81
CA CYS A 64 5.56 3.27 6.76
C CYS A 64 6.46 2.17 6.16
N HIS A 65 7.11 1.41 7.04
CA HIS A 65 8.01 0.31 6.69
C HIS A 65 7.42 -0.64 5.65
N LYS A 66 6.20 -1.13 5.89
CA LYS A 66 5.51 -2.08 4.98
C LYS A 66 5.29 -1.49 3.59
N CYS A 67 4.92 -0.22 3.48
CA CYS A 67 4.68 0.39 2.17
C CYS A 67 5.99 0.65 1.43
N LEU A 68 7.02 1.14 2.12
CA LEU A 68 8.30 1.43 1.47
C LEU A 68 8.93 0.15 0.90
N MET A 69 8.99 -0.91 1.71
CA MET A 69 9.56 -2.19 1.31
C MET A 69 8.76 -2.83 0.16
N ASN A 70 7.45 -3.06 0.36
CA ASN A 70 6.69 -3.85 -0.61
C ASN A 70 6.40 -3.09 -1.91
N ARG A 71 6.41 -1.74 -1.89
CA ARG A 71 6.09 -0.95 -3.10
C ARG A 71 7.33 -0.48 -3.84
N TYR A 72 8.45 -0.26 -3.16
CA TYR A 72 9.63 0.38 -3.72
C TYR A 72 10.95 -0.36 -3.42
N GLY A 73 10.92 -1.46 -2.66
CA GLY A 73 12.13 -2.25 -2.36
C GLY A 73 13.05 -1.62 -1.31
N GLU A 74 12.63 -0.53 -0.66
CA GLU A 74 13.46 0.23 0.27
C GLU A 74 13.10 -0.07 1.73
N LYS A 75 14.10 -0.22 2.60
CA LYS A 75 13.91 -0.44 4.05
C LYS A 75 13.82 0.91 4.77
N ALA A 76 12.77 1.10 5.57
CA ALA A 76 12.53 2.37 6.27
C ALA A 76 13.69 2.76 7.19
N ASP A 77 14.25 1.80 7.92
CA ASP A 77 15.31 2.05 8.90
C ASP A 77 16.62 2.46 8.22
N THR A 78 16.90 1.89 7.05
CA THR A 78 18.09 2.26 6.25
C THR A 78 17.95 3.65 5.65
N VAL A 79 16.79 3.99 5.06
CA VAL A 79 16.61 5.30 4.41
C VAL A 79 16.55 6.47 5.39
N ASP A 80 16.15 6.21 6.64
CA ASP A 80 16.09 7.24 7.67
C ASP A 80 17.48 7.70 8.12
N LEU A 81 18.49 6.84 7.97
CA LEU A 81 19.90 7.18 8.22
C LEU A 81 20.53 8.01 7.09
N VAL A 82 19.96 7.98 5.89
CA VAL A 82 20.50 8.69 4.72
C VAL A 82 20.06 10.15 4.73
N ASN A 83 20.99 11.10 4.90
CA ASN A 83 20.70 12.52 5.14
C ASN A 83 20.01 13.26 3.99
N ASP A 84 20.16 12.79 2.77
CA ASP A 84 19.61 13.40 1.56
C ASP A 84 18.50 12.53 0.92
N TRP A 85 17.96 11.57 1.66
CA TRP A 85 16.95 10.65 1.11
C TRP A 85 15.72 11.39 0.60
N LYS A 86 15.41 11.15 -0.68
CA LYS A 86 14.24 11.71 -1.37
C LYS A 86 13.16 10.63 -1.45
N CYS A 87 11.95 10.95 -1.02
CA CYS A 87 10.85 10.00 -1.12
C CYS A 87 10.51 9.64 -2.58
N PRO A 88 9.82 8.51 -2.83
CA PRO A 88 9.42 8.10 -4.18
C PRO A 88 8.69 9.19 -4.98
N LYS A 89 7.90 10.06 -4.33
CA LYS A 89 7.20 11.16 -5.02
C LYS A 89 8.16 12.26 -5.46
N CYS A 90 9.14 12.62 -4.63
CA CYS A 90 10.17 13.59 -4.98
C CYS A 90 11.10 13.08 -6.09
N ARG A 91 11.34 11.77 -6.14
CA ARG A 91 12.08 11.09 -7.23
C ARG A 91 11.26 10.88 -8.51
N GLY A 92 9.96 11.19 -8.51
CA GLY A 92 9.10 10.99 -9.68
C GLY A 92 8.67 9.53 -9.93
N ILE A 93 8.95 8.60 -9.00
CA ILE A 93 8.70 7.15 -9.15
C ILE A 93 7.54 6.63 -8.27
N CYS A 94 6.84 7.50 -7.53
CA CYS A 94 5.76 7.08 -6.62
C CYS A 94 4.62 6.37 -7.36
N ASN A 95 4.44 5.07 -7.18
CA ASN A 95 3.40 4.29 -7.85
C ASN A 95 2.04 4.34 -7.12
N CYS A 96 1.82 5.24 -6.15
CA CYS A 96 0.52 5.33 -5.47
C CYS A 96 -0.59 5.81 -6.42
N SER A 97 -1.83 5.40 -6.15
CA SER A 97 -2.99 5.67 -7.02
C SER A 97 -3.17 7.16 -7.33
N PHE A 98 -2.97 8.05 -6.35
CA PHE A 98 -3.10 9.49 -6.56
C PHE A 98 -1.95 10.07 -7.39
N CYS A 99 -0.71 9.62 -7.18
CA CYS A 99 0.44 10.11 -7.93
C CYS A 99 0.45 9.60 -9.38
N MET A 100 -0.03 8.38 -9.62
CA MET A 100 -0.24 7.85 -10.97
C MET A 100 -1.29 8.67 -11.72
N LYS A 101 -2.49 8.85 -11.13
CA LYS A 101 -3.55 9.69 -11.72
C LYS A 101 -3.08 11.11 -12.03
N LYS A 102 -2.36 11.74 -11.09
CA LYS A 102 -1.83 13.11 -11.28
C LYS A 102 -0.85 13.22 -12.44
N ARG A 103 -0.16 12.13 -12.79
CA ARG A 103 0.75 12.05 -13.94
C ARG A 103 0.07 11.55 -15.22
N GLY A 104 -1.25 11.33 -15.21
CA GLY A 104 -2.00 10.84 -16.39
C GLY A 104 -2.00 9.33 -16.57
N TYR A 105 -1.44 8.55 -15.64
CA TYR A 105 -1.40 7.09 -15.74
C TYR A 105 -2.58 6.43 -15.03
N LYS A 106 -2.89 5.19 -15.44
CA LYS A 106 -3.83 4.32 -14.71
C LYS A 106 -3.34 4.08 -13.27
N PRO A 107 -4.25 4.02 -12.28
CA PRO A 107 -3.87 3.68 -10.91
C PRO A 107 -3.25 2.29 -10.81
N THR A 108 -2.15 2.14 -10.06
CA THR A 108 -1.47 0.83 -9.90
C THR A 108 -2.32 -0.23 -9.22
N GLY A 109 -3.25 0.13 -8.32
CA GLY A 109 -4.03 -0.86 -7.55
C GLY A 109 -3.19 -1.66 -6.54
N GLN A 110 -3.73 -2.79 -6.08
CA GLN A 110 -3.18 -3.65 -5.02
C GLN A 110 -2.23 -4.73 -5.56
N LEU A 111 -1.13 -4.33 -6.22
CA LEU A 111 -0.20 -5.28 -6.85
C LEU A 111 0.79 -5.98 -5.91
N VAL A 112 0.80 -5.67 -4.61
CA VAL A 112 1.81 -6.25 -3.68
C VAL A 112 1.76 -7.78 -3.67
N ARG A 113 0.56 -8.38 -3.66
CA ARG A 113 0.42 -9.84 -3.68
C ARG A 113 0.85 -10.44 -5.02
N THR A 114 0.41 -9.85 -6.13
CA THR A 114 0.78 -10.28 -7.48
C THR A 114 2.29 -10.21 -7.73
N ALA A 115 2.94 -9.12 -7.31
CA ALA A 115 4.38 -8.94 -7.43
C ALA A 115 5.15 -10.06 -6.68
N LYS A 116 4.80 -10.30 -5.41
CA LYS A 116 5.41 -11.37 -4.61
C LYS A 116 5.16 -12.76 -5.17
N ALA A 117 3.93 -13.05 -5.60
CA ALA A 117 3.59 -14.33 -6.20
C ALA A 117 4.36 -14.57 -7.51
N SER A 118 4.74 -13.49 -8.20
CA SER A 118 5.56 -13.53 -9.42
C SER A 118 7.07 -13.51 -9.12
N GLY A 119 7.50 -13.65 -7.85
CA GLY A 119 8.91 -13.71 -7.46
C GLY A 119 9.61 -12.37 -7.22
N PHE A 120 8.90 -11.24 -7.33
CA PHE A 120 9.50 -9.92 -7.16
C PHE A 120 9.50 -9.45 -5.71
N SER A 121 10.56 -8.72 -5.34
CA SER A 121 10.70 -8.16 -3.99
C SER A 121 9.78 -6.97 -3.75
N SER A 122 9.41 -6.25 -4.81
CA SER A 122 8.58 -5.04 -4.73
C SER A 122 7.70 -4.82 -5.97
N VAL A 123 6.69 -3.96 -5.81
CA VAL A 123 5.82 -3.55 -6.93
C VAL A 123 6.58 -2.74 -7.98
N SER A 124 7.53 -1.88 -7.58
CA SER A 124 8.36 -1.15 -8.54
C SER A 124 9.12 -2.11 -9.46
N GLU A 125 9.82 -3.08 -8.87
CA GLU A 125 10.56 -4.11 -9.63
C GLU A 125 9.65 -4.89 -10.60
N PHE A 126 8.46 -5.28 -10.13
CA PHE A 126 7.46 -5.96 -10.96
C PHE A 126 6.95 -5.10 -12.13
N MET A 127 6.82 -3.77 -11.93
CA MET A 127 6.33 -2.85 -12.96
C MET A 127 7.42 -2.53 -13.99
N ASP A 128 8.68 -2.42 -13.57
CA ASP A 128 9.80 -2.10 -14.46
C ASP A 128 10.01 -3.19 -15.53
N VAL A 129 9.73 -4.46 -15.20
CA VAL A 129 9.83 -5.59 -16.15
C VAL A 129 8.65 -5.68 -17.12
N ARG A 130 7.44 -5.25 -16.73
CA ARG A 130 6.22 -5.43 -17.55
C ARG A 130 5.90 -4.25 -18.47
N GLY A 131 6.62 -3.14 -18.36
CA GLY A 131 6.35 -1.90 -19.07
C GLY A 131 5.05 -1.21 -18.62
N PRO A 132 4.88 0.09 -18.91
CA PRO A 132 3.68 0.84 -18.53
C PRO A 132 2.40 0.41 -19.27
N ASP A 133 2.52 -0.44 -20.29
CA ASP A 133 1.47 -0.66 -21.31
C ASP A 133 0.70 -1.96 -21.11
N ASN A 134 1.20 -2.89 -20.29
CA ASN A 134 0.58 -4.21 -20.14
C ASN A 134 -0.54 -4.21 -19.08
N SER A 135 -1.51 -3.33 -19.29
CA SER A 135 -2.78 -3.27 -18.56
C SER A 135 -3.93 -3.54 -19.55
N GLY A 136 -3.95 -4.76 -20.08
CA GLY A 136 -4.93 -5.15 -21.09
C GLY A 136 -4.90 -6.62 -21.54
N SER A 137 -4.81 -7.58 -20.62
CA SER A 137 -5.39 -8.93 -20.82
C SER A 137 -5.25 -9.78 -19.58
N ASP A 138 -6.34 -9.92 -18.82
CA ASP A 138 -6.61 -11.17 -18.11
C ASP A 138 -6.79 -12.28 -19.16
N LYS A 139 -5.68 -12.86 -19.64
CA LYS A 139 -5.67 -14.15 -20.33
C LYS A 139 -4.41 -14.93 -19.97
N ILE A 140 -4.65 -15.96 -19.14
CA ILE A 140 -4.11 -17.32 -19.25
C ILE A 140 -2.59 -17.48 -19.03
N LEU A 141 -2.25 -17.94 -17.82
CA LEU A 141 -1.38 -19.10 -17.65
C LEU A 141 -2.16 -20.10 -16.76
N ASN A 142 -3.22 -20.67 -17.33
CA ASN A 142 -3.64 -22.02 -16.97
C ASN A 142 -2.91 -22.92 -17.96
N ASP A 143 -1.84 -23.58 -17.51
CA ASP A 143 -1.37 -24.87 -18.03
C ASP A 143 -0.25 -25.38 -17.13
N VAL A 144 -0.63 -25.82 -15.92
CA VAL A 144 -0.23 -27.14 -15.43
C VAL A 144 -1.46 -27.70 -14.73
N ALA A 145 -2.19 -28.55 -15.46
CA ALA A 145 -3.34 -29.26 -14.96
C ALA A 145 -2.97 -30.14 -13.75
N ALA A 146 -3.91 -30.15 -12.80
CA ALA A 146 -3.94 -30.98 -11.60
C ALA A 146 -3.78 -32.49 -11.95
N SER A 147 -2.83 -33.18 -11.29
CA SER A 147 -3.10 -34.19 -10.22
C SER A 147 -3.25 -35.64 -10.77
N PRO A 148 -3.26 -36.75 -9.97
CA PRO A 148 -3.03 -36.93 -8.52
C PRO A 148 -2.05 -38.08 -8.17
N ARG A 149 -1.58 -38.14 -6.91
CA ARG A 149 -1.85 -39.26 -5.97
C ARG A 149 -1.05 -39.12 -4.67
N LYS A 150 -1.80 -39.20 -3.56
CA LYS A 150 -1.28 -39.58 -2.24
C LYS A 150 -0.70 -41.00 -2.34
N ALA A 151 0.49 -41.21 -1.79
CA ALA A 151 0.91 -42.51 -1.30
C ALA A 151 1.09 -42.40 0.21
N PHE A 152 0.21 -43.06 0.95
CA PHE A 152 0.44 -43.45 2.34
C PHE A 152 1.62 -44.43 2.34
N ALA A 153 2.63 -44.19 3.17
CA ALA A 153 3.59 -45.23 3.54
C ALA A 153 3.08 -45.92 4.81
N PRO A 154 3.07 -47.26 4.86
CA PRO A 154 2.60 -48.00 6.02
C PRO A 154 3.61 -47.95 7.18
N HIS A 155 3.03 -48.04 8.37
CA HIS A 155 3.68 -48.34 9.64
C HIS A 155 4.10 -49.83 9.66
N GLU A 156 5.29 -50.12 10.20
CA GLU A 156 5.75 -51.32 10.96
C GLU A 156 7.23 -51.65 10.67
N VAL A 157 8.09 -51.58 11.70
CA VAL A 157 8.48 -52.72 12.58
C VAL A 157 8.65 -52.17 14.00
#